data_AF-A0A1F7JH72-F1
#
_entry.id   AF-A0A1F7JH72-F1
#
_cell.length_a   1.000
_cell.length_b   1.000
_cell.length_c   1.000
_cell.angle_alpha   90.00
_cell.angle_beta   90.00
_cell.angle_gamma   90.00
#
_symmetry.space_group_name_H-M   'P 1'
#
loop_
_entity.id
_entity.type
_entity.pdbx_description
1 polymer ?
#
loop_
_entity_poly.entity_id
_entity_poly.type
_entity_poly.pdbx_seq_one_letter_code
_entity_poly.pdbx_strand_id
1 'polypeptide(L)'
;MRPQQPKNRIINYLFLIIALFMVYSLLRTIYDYRSKFQFAEVYKKEYEAEKQKNSKLKSDIVKSKDLYQVERNIREQLNLAKPGEMVVIVPKVTPILTPSPTPIIPAYKQWLELFL
;
A
#
# COMPACT_ATOMS: atom_id res chain seq x y z
N MET A 1 35.62 -62.38 -17.22
CA MET A 1 35.90 -61.59 -16.00
C MET A 1 34.89 -60.47 -15.91
N ARG A 2 34.05 -60.43 -14.85
CA ARG A 2 33.00 -59.41 -14.69
C ARG A 2 33.64 -58.17 -14.03
N PRO A 3 33.56 -56.98 -14.62
CA PRO A 3 34.19 -55.79 -14.03
C PRO A 3 33.47 -55.44 -12.72
N GLN A 4 34.21 -55.52 -11.61
CA GLN A 4 33.78 -55.04 -10.31
C GLN A 4 33.63 -53.51 -10.41
N GLN A 5 32.39 -53.02 -10.48
CA GLN A 5 32.10 -51.59 -10.45
C GLN A 5 32.70 -50.98 -9.16
N PRO A 6 33.33 -49.79 -9.21
CA PRO A 6 34.04 -49.24 -8.07
C PRO A 6 33.02 -48.84 -6.99
N LYS A 7 33.01 -49.60 -5.90
CA LYS A 7 32.25 -49.40 -4.65
C LYS A 7 32.20 -47.93 -4.19
N ASN A 8 33.22 -47.15 -4.52
CA ASN A 8 33.38 -45.73 -4.19
C ASN A 8 32.39 -44.80 -4.93
N ARG A 9 31.88 -45.18 -6.11
CA ARG A 9 30.91 -44.35 -6.86
C ARG A 9 29.55 -44.30 -6.17
N ILE A 10 29.08 -45.43 -5.64
CA ILE A 10 27.80 -45.53 -4.92
C ILE A 10 27.86 -44.70 -3.63
N ILE A 11 28.97 -44.75 -2.91
CA ILE A 11 29.19 -43.96 -1.69
C ILE A 11 29.19 -42.46 -2.01
N ASN A 12 29.83 -42.04 -3.10
CA ASN A 12 29.79 -40.63 -3.53
C ASN A 12 28.37 -40.16 -3.87
N TYR A 13 27.57 -40.97 -4.58
CA TYR A 13 26.18 -40.61 -4.86
C TYR A 13 25.33 -40.50 -3.60
N LEU A 14 25.51 -41.41 -2.64
CA LEU A 14 24.85 -41.33 -1.33
C LEU A 14 25.22 -40.05 -0.59
N PHE A 15 26.50 -39.68 -0.59
CA PHE A 15 26.99 -38.45 0.02
C PHE A 15 26.39 -37.20 -0.63
N LEU A 16 26.26 -37.20 -1.96
CA LEU A 16 25.68 -36.10 -2.73
C LEU A 16 24.19 -35.92 -2.42
N ILE A 17 23.45 -37.02 -2.29
CA ILE A 17 22.03 -37.00 -1.88
C ILE A 17 21.87 -36.44 -0.47
N ILE A 18 22.71 -36.87 0.48
CA ILE A 18 22.68 -36.37 1.85
C ILE A 18 23.03 -34.87 1.90
N ALA A 19 24.03 -34.44 1.14
CA ALA A 19 24.41 -33.04 1.04
C ALA A 19 23.26 -32.19 0.47
N LEU A 20 22.60 -32.65 -0.59
CA LEU A 20 21.43 -31.99 -1.18
C LEU A 20 20.26 -31.90 -0.20
N PHE A 21 19.99 -32.99 0.54
CA PHE A 21 18.96 -32.99 1.57
C PHE A 21 19.25 -31.98 2.68
N MET A 22 20.52 -31.88 3.10
CA MET A 22 20.95 -30.94 4.12
C MET A 22 20.76 -29.50 3.64
N VAL A 23 21.21 -29.18 2.42
CA VAL A 23 20.99 -27.87 1.78
C VAL A 23 19.50 -27.54 1.72
N TYR A 24 18.67 -28.47 1.25
CA TYR A 24 17.22 -28.28 1.19
C TYR A 24 16.59 -27.99 2.57
N SER A 25 17.01 -28.71 3.60
CA SER A 25 16.55 -28.51 4.98
C SER A 25 16.86 -27.09 5.48
N LEU A 26 18.09 -26.62 5.25
CA LEU A 26 18.49 -25.26 5.63
C LEU A 26 17.71 -24.19 4.86
N LEU A 27 17.51 -24.35 3.54
CA LEU A 27 16.71 -23.41 2.76
C LEU A 27 15.28 -23.31 3.32
N ARG A 28 14.64 -24.43 3.65
CA ARG A 28 13.28 -24.44 4.21
C ARG A 28 13.21 -23.67 5.53
N THR A 29 14.17 -23.87 6.43
CA THR A 29 14.23 -23.13 7.69
C THR A 29 14.38 -21.61 7.48
N ILE A 30 15.20 -21.20 6.52
CA ILE A 30 15.41 -19.78 6.20
C ILE A 30 14.13 -19.13 5.63
N TYR A 31 13.42 -19.83 4.74
CA TYR A 31 12.14 -19.36 4.21
C TYR A 31 11.07 -19.19 5.30
N ASP A 32 10.94 -20.17 6.20
CA ASP A 32 9.98 -20.09 7.32
C ASP A 32 10.30 -18.93 8.27
N TYR A 33 11.59 -18.64 8.48
CA TYR A 33 12.01 -17.55 9.37
C TYR A 33 11.68 -16.16 8.80
N ARG A 34 11.80 -15.97 7.48
CA ARG A 34 11.40 -14.72 6.82
C ARG A 34 9.92 -14.42 6.96
N SER A 35 9.08 -15.45 6.83
CA SER A 35 7.63 -15.32 7.04
C SER A 35 7.32 -14.81 8.44
N LYS A 36 7.92 -15.41 9.48
CA LYS A 36 7.72 -15.01 10.89
C LYS A 36 8.15 -13.58 11.17
N PHE A 37 9.24 -13.11 10.56
CA PHE A 37 9.71 -11.74 10.70
C PHE A 37 8.73 -10.72 10.08
N GLN A 38 8.21 -11.02 8.90
CA GLN A 38 7.20 -10.17 8.25
C GLN A 38 5.92 -10.10 9.07
N PHE A 39 5.46 -11.22 9.64
CA PHE A 39 4.30 -11.22 10.52
C PHE A 39 4.51 -10.34 11.76
N ALA A 40 5.67 -10.42 12.42
CA ALA A 40 5.94 -9.61 13.61
C ALA A 40 5.92 -8.10 13.32
N GLU A 41 6.46 -7.69 12.17
CA GLU A 41 6.48 -6.28 11.77
C GLU A 41 5.09 -5.76 11.38
N VAL A 42 4.31 -6.57 10.66
CA VAL A 42 2.92 -6.23 10.31
C VAL A 42 2.05 -6.12 11.57
N TYR A 43 2.12 -7.09 12.48
CA TYR A 43 1.36 -7.04 13.74
C TYR A 43 1.73 -5.83 14.59
N LYS A 44 3.02 -5.48 14.66
CA LYS A 44 3.47 -4.28 15.38
C LYS A 44 2.89 -3.01 14.77
N LYS A 45 2.91 -2.90 13.44
CA LYS A 45 2.38 -1.74 12.72
C LYS A 45 0.87 -1.61 12.91
N GLU A 46 0.13 -2.70 12.84
CA GLU A 46 -1.32 -2.72 13.10
C GLU A 46 -1.64 -2.32 14.54
N TYR A 47 -0.90 -2.85 15.51
CA TYR A 47 -1.05 -2.49 16.91
C TYR A 47 -0.80 -1.00 17.17
N GLU A 48 0.27 -0.43 16.58
CA GLU A 48 0.57 1.00 16.71
C GLU A 48 -0.51 1.86 16.05
N ALA A 49 -1.02 1.47 14.88
CA ALA A 49 -2.10 2.16 14.21
C ALA A 49 -3.39 2.17 15.04
N GLU A 50 -3.76 1.03 15.63
CA GLU A 50 -4.96 0.91 16.45
C GLU A 50 -4.84 1.67 17.78
N LYS A 51 -3.63 1.68 18.37
CA LYS A 51 -3.32 2.50 19.54
C LYS A 51 -3.47 4.00 19.26
N GLN A 52 -2.97 4.47 18.10
CA GLN A 52 -3.12 5.86 17.69
C GLN A 52 -4.59 6.23 17.46
N LYS A 53 -5.36 5.38 16.77
CA LYS A 53 -6.80 5.58 16.59
C LYS A 53 -7.54 5.68 17.92
N ASN A 54 -7.27 4.77 18.86
CA ASN A 54 -7.90 4.77 20.18
C ASN A 54 -7.58 6.06 20.95
N SER A 55 -6.32 6.50 20.93
CA SER A 55 -5.93 7.77 21.55
C SER A 55 -6.64 8.97 20.92
N LYS A 56 -6.75 9.00 19.59
CA LYS A 56 -7.47 10.06 18.87
C LYS A 56 -8.95 10.07 19.23
N LEU A 57 -9.61 8.91 19.18
CA LEU A 57 -11.03 8.75 19.54
C LEU A 57 -11.30 9.21 20.97
N LYS A 58 -10.45 8.85 21.93
CA LYS A 58 -10.54 9.35 23.31
C LYS A 58 -10.42 10.86 23.38
N SER A 59 -9.48 11.46 22.63
CA SER A 59 -9.34 12.91 22.58
C SER A 59 -10.57 13.59 21.97
N ASP A 60 -11.17 12.99 20.94
CA ASP A 60 -12.35 13.52 20.28
C ASP A 60 -13.59 13.42 21.17
N ILE A 61 -13.71 12.36 21.99
CA ILE A 61 -14.75 12.24 23.03
C ILE A 61 -14.60 13.33 24.09
N VAL A 62 -13.37 13.66 24.50
CA VAL A 62 -13.15 14.73 25.47
C VAL A 62 -13.47 16.10 24.84
N LYS A 63 -13.06 16.33 23.59
CA LYS A 63 -13.40 17.56 22.86
C LYS A 63 -14.90 17.71 22.64
N SER A 64 -15.62 16.64 22.32
CA SER A 64 -17.06 16.70 22.08
C SER A 64 -17.89 16.95 23.35
N LYS A 65 -17.34 16.69 24.53
CA LYS A 65 -17.97 17.03 25.81
C LYS A 65 -17.79 18.49 26.20
N ASP A 66 -16.84 19.20 25.60
CA ASP A 66 -16.62 20.62 25.87
C ASP A 66 -17.75 21.46 25.23
N LEU A 67 -18.47 22.23 26.06
CA LEU A 67 -19.60 23.06 25.65
C LEU A 67 -19.23 24.03 24.52
N TYR A 68 -18.01 24.56 24.53
CA TYR A 68 -17.52 25.45 23.47
C TYR A 68 -17.46 24.75 22.11
N GLN A 69 -16.99 23.49 22.10
CA GLN A 69 -16.90 22.71 20.86
C GLN A 69 -18.26 22.26 20.37
N VAL A 70 -19.19 21.93 21.27
CA VAL A 70 -20.59 21.64 20.91
C VAL A 70 -21.23 22.86 20.25
N GLU A 71 -21.13 24.04 20.86
CA GLU A 71 -21.66 25.28 20.31
C GLU A 71 -21.02 25.62 18.95
N ARG A 72 -19.70 25.44 18.82
CA ARG A 72 -18.96 25.64 17.57
C ARG A 72 -19.42 24.69 16.46
N ASN A 73 -19.50 23.39 16.75
CA ASN A 73 -19.94 22.38 15.78
C ASN A 73 -21.37 22.65 15.30
N ILE A 74 -22.27 23.06 16.20
CA ILE A 74 -23.65 23.44 15.85
C ILE A 74 -23.64 24.67 14.93
N ARG A 75 -22.83 25.70 15.23
CA ARG A 75 -22.72 26.89 14.37
C ARG A 75 -22.16 26.56 12.99
N GLU A 76 -21.11 25.75 12.91
CA GLU A 76 -20.49 25.33 11.65
C GLU A 76 -21.48 24.50 10.80
N GLN A 77 -22.24 23.58 11.39
CA GLN A 77 -23.25 22.79 10.68
C GLN A 77 -24.44 23.61 10.17
N LEU A 78 -24.84 24.62 10.93
CA LEU A 78 -25.98 25.49 10.59
C LEU A 78 -25.57 26.72 9.78
N ASN A 79 -24.29 26.87 9.43
CA ASN A 79 -23.72 28.08 8.82
C ASN A 79 -24.10 29.37 9.60
N LEU A 80 -24.21 29.28 10.93
CA LEU A 80 -24.54 30.41 11.79
C LEU A 80 -23.26 31.11 12.23
N ALA A 81 -23.09 32.37 11.84
CA ALA A 81 -21.97 33.21 12.26
C ALA A 81 -22.25 33.88 13.62
N LYS A 82 -21.20 34.12 14.42
CA LYS A 82 -21.29 34.99 15.60
C LYS A 82 -21.40 36.46 15.20
N PRO A 83 -21.91 37.35 16.09
CA PRO A 83 -21.86 38.78 15.86
C PRO A 83 -20.40 39.22 15.61
N GLY A 84 -20.12 39.74 14.41
CA GLY A 84 -18.77 40.18 13.99
C GLY A 84 -18.01 39.21 13.07
N GLU A 85 -18.55 38.02 12.76
CA GLU A 85 -17.96 37.08 11.78
C GLU A 85 -18.54 37.31 10.37
N MET A 86 -17.69 37.25 9.33
CA MET A 86 -18.09 37.42 7.92
C MET A 86 -18.13 36.06 7.22
N VAL A 87 -19.29 35.68 6.68
CA VAL A 87 -19.46 34.46 5.87
C VAL A 87 -19.04 34.76 4.43
N VAL A 88 -17.97 34.12 3.95
CA VAL A 88 -17.47 34.27 2.57
C VAL A 88 -17.92 33.06 1.73
N ILE A 89 -18.76 33.31 0.72
CA ILE A 89 -19.18 32.29 -0.25
C ILE A 89 -18.23 32.38 -1.45
N VAL A 90 -17.37 31.37 -1.62
CA VAL A 90 -16.41 31.32 -2.75
C VAL A 90 -17.08 30.66 -3.95
N PRO A 91 -17.22 31.34 -5.10
CA PRO A 91 -17.77 30.73 -6.31
C PRO A 91 -16.81 29.66 -6.86
N LYS A 92 -17.39 28.53 -7.31
CA LYS A 92 -16.63 27.42 -7.87
C LYS A 92 -15.90 27.87 -9.13
N VAL A 93 -14.57 27.82 -9.12
CA VAL A 93 -13.72 28.14 -10.26
C VAL A 93 -14.06 27.17 -11.39
N THR A 94 -14.55 27.68 -12.52
CA THR A 94 -14.79 26.86 -13.71
C THR A 94 -13.45 26.39 -14.24
N PRO A 95 -13.21 25.07 -14.39
CA PRO A 95 -11.94 24.59 -14.92
C PRO A 95 -11.75 25.11 -16.34
N ILE A 96 -10.65 25.82 -16.56
CA ILE A 96 -10.21 26.26 -17.88
C ILE A 96 -9.87 24.99 -18.65
N LEU A 97 -10.59 24.70 -19.74
CA LEU A 97 -10.30 23.57 -20.61
C LEU A 97 -8.90 23.77 -21.19
N THR A 98 -7.95 22.92 -20.81
CA THR A 98 -6.65 22.85 -21.48
C THR A 98 -6.86 22.37 -22.92
N PRO A 99 -6.28 23.04 -23.93
CA PRO A 99 -6.39 22.57 -25.31
C PRO A 99 -5.75 21.19 -25.44
N SER A 100 -6.50 20.25 -26.02
CA SER A 100 -6.01 18.90 -26.32
C SER A 100 -4.80 18.99 -27.25
N PRO A 101 -3.71 18.23 -27.01
CA PRO A 101 -2.54 18.26 -27.89
C PRO A 101 -2.94 17.80 -29.29
N THR A 102 -2.74 18.67 -30.29
CA THR A 102 -2.93 18.31 -31.70
C THR A 102 -1.99 17.15 -32.03
N PRO A 103 -2.51 15.98 -32.46
CA PRO A 103 -1.65 14.87 -32.81
C PRO A 103 -0.87 15.22 -34.08
N ILE A 104 0.45 15.11 -34.02
CA ILE A 104 1.34 15.31 -35.17
C ILE A 104 1.23 14.06 -36.06
N ILE A 105 0.20 14.04 -36.92
CA ILE A 105 -0.05 12.96 -37.88
C ILE A 105 0.52 13.39 -39.24
N PRO A 106 1.26 12.51 -39.95
CA PRO A 106 1.70 12.80 -41.32
C PRO A 106 0.53 13.07 -42.26
N ALA A 107 0.68 14.04 -43.16
CA ALA A 107 -0.40 14.52 -44.04
C ALA A 107 -1.13 13.40 -44.80
N TYR A 108 -0.41 12.37 -45.28
CA TYR A 108 -1.04 11.26 -46.02
C TYR A 108 -2.06 10.46 -45.19
N LYS A 109 -1.86 10.34 -43.87
CA LYS A 109 -2.80 9.65 -42.97
C LYS A 109 -4.04 10.50 -42.71
N GLN A 110 -3.88 11.82 -42.63
CA GLN A 110 -5.00 12.76 -42.47
C GLN A 110 -5.96 12.68 -43.67
N TRP A 111 -5.41 12.57 -44.89
CA TRP A 111 -6.23 12.39 -46.09
C TRP A 111 -6.96 11.04 -46.11
N LEU A 112 -6.31 9.97 -45.65
CA LEU A 112 -6.92 8.64 -45.59
C LEU A 112 -8.14 8.59 -44.65
N GLU A 113 -8.05 9.23 -43.48
CA GLU A 113 -9.16 9.32 -42.52
C GLU A 113 -10.33 10.19 -42.99
N LEU A 114 -10.11 11.12 -43.93
CA LEU A 114 -11.19 11.96 -44.46
C LEU A 114 -12.07 11.25 -45.49
N PHE A 115 -11.56 10.21 -46.14
CA PHE A 115 -12.22 9.54 -47.27
C PHE A 115 -12.74 8.12 -46.95
N LEU A 116 -12.55 7.65 -45.73
CA LEU A 116 -12.91 6.30 -45.27
C LEU A 116 -13.88 6.41 -44.11
#